data_AF-A0A4V2Q1N1-F1
#
_entry.id   AF-A0A4V2Q1N1-F1
#
_cell.length_a   1.000
_cell.length_b   1.000
_cell.length_c   1.000
_cell.angle_alpha   90.00
_cell.angle_beta   90.00
_cell.angle_gamma   90.00
#
_symmetry.space_group_name_H-M   'P 1'
#
loop_
_entity.id
_entity.type
_entity.pdbx_description
1 polymer ?
#
loop_
_entity_poly.entity_id
_entity_poly.type
_entity_poly.pdbx_seq_one_letter_code
_entity_poly.pdbx_strand_id
1 'polypeptide(L)'
;MTEENKNNELITVIGLILSISFFLMSVYINIRNGYARDAGYYVTGFFGNGIWVLLLSSFISAIYFLVIQHIKNNLFTRVSSVIVIVILLIYGLTITIGWFHSYNELKKGSSFPNTTSITLEKLEQIIDTEDQSLIYIGRPSCPVCEYIRPYFIHYIDTENIEVFYYDTSQDRNSRPEKINEILGSINVESIPMTLCIENGTVIRAFSGKNMVANMKEYFESEEGLQFLKKIKD
;
A
#
# COMPACT_ATOMS: atom_id res chain seq x y z
N MET A 1 -32.07 -43.69 8.26
CA MET A 1 -31.09 -42.91 7.48
C MET A 1 -29.80 -43.70 7.40
N THR A 2 -29.29 -44.03 6.21
CA THR A 2 -28.02 -44.77 6.04
C THR A 2 -26.84 -43.87 6.40
N GLU A 3 -25.73 -44.46 6.86
CA GLU A 3 -24.50 -43.73 7.21
C GLU A 3 -23.97 -42.90 6.03
N GLU A 4 -24.12 -43.41 4.82
CA GLU A 4 -23.76 -42.72 3.58
C GLU A 4 -24.60 -41.45 3.33
N ASN A 5 -25.90 -41.47 3.64
CA ASN A 5 -26.76 -40.28 3.53
C ASN A 5 -26.35 -39.21 4.54
N LYS A 6 -25.99 -39.62 5.76
CA LYS A 6 -25.53 -38.70 6.82
C LYS A 6 -24.21 -38.00 6.41
N ASN A 7 -23.29 -38.74 5.79
CA ASN A 7 -22.02 -38.19 5.32
C ASN A 7 -22.22 -37.18 4.17
N ASN A 8 -23.13 -37.45 3.24
CA ASN A 8 -23.42 -36.52 2.14
C ASN A 8 -24.08 -35.22 2.67
N GLU A 9 -25.04 -35.35 3.58
CA GLU A 9 -25.67 -34.19 4.23
C GLU A 9 -24.61 -33.32 4.95
N LEU A 10 -23.72 -33.96 5.72
CA LEU A 10 -22.61 -33.27 6.38
C LEU A 10 -21.72 -32.50 5.39
N ILE A 11 -21.32 -33.12 4.26
CA ILE A 11 -20.50 -32.46 3.24
C ILE A 11 -21.20 -31.22 2.68
N THR A 12 -22.51 -31.32 2.38
CA THR A 12 -23.27 -30.18 1.84
C THR A 12 -23.41 -29.04 2.84
N VAL A 13 -23.65 -29.35 4.12
CA VAL A 13 -23.71 -28.36 5.20
C VAL A 13 -22.35 -27.66 5.40
N ILE A 14 -21.25 -28.42 5.39
CA ILE A 14 -19.90 -27.85 5.45
C ILE A 14 -19.65 -26.91 4.26
N GLY A 15 -19.99 -27.34 3.04
CA GLY A 15 -19.86 -26.52 1.84
C GLY A 15 -20.65 -25.22 1.90
N LEU A 16 -21.87 -25.26 2.44
CA LEU A 16 -22.70 -24.07 2.65
C LEU A 16 -22.06 -23.10 3.66
N ILE A 17 -21.65 -23.60 4.83
CA ILE A 17 -20.99 -22.79 5.87
C ILE A 17 -19.72 -22.13 5.31
N LEU A 18 -18.91 -22.89 4.57
CA LEU A 18 -17.69 -22.40 3.96
C LEU A 18 -17.96 -21.31 2.92
N SER A 19 -18.99 -21.51 2.08
CA SER A 19 -19.41 -20.52 1.07
C SER A 19 -19.84 -19.21 1.73
N ILE A 20 -20.66 -19.28 2.79
CA ILE A 20 -21.08 -18.10 3.55
C ILE A 20 -19.87 -17.41 4.20
N SER A 21 -18.93 -18.18 4.76
CA SER A 21 -17.73 -17.64 5.40
C SER A 21 -16.84 -16.87 4.41
N PHE A 22 -16.60 -17.43 3.21
CA PHE A 22 -15.85 -16.73 2.17
C PHE A 22 -16.60 -15.52 1.60
N PHE A 23 -17.94 -15.59 1.50
CA PHE A 23 -18.75 -14.44 1.11
C PHE A 23 -18.54 -13.28 2.08
N LEU A 24 -18.71 -13.52 3.39
CA LEU A 24 -18.51 -12.50 4.43
C LEU A 24 -17.06 -11.97 4.43
N MET A 25 -16.07 -12.85 4.30
CA MET A 25 -14.67 -12.46 4.20
C MET A 25 -14.41 -11.57 2.96
N SER A 26 -14.99 -11.91 1.81
CA SER A 26 -14.83 -11.10 0.60
C SER A 26 -15.51 -9.73 0.70
N VAL A 27 -16.66 -9.62 1.39
CA VAL A 27 -17.28 -8.32 1.71
C VAL A 27 -16.35 -7.50 2.61
N TYR A 28 -15.84 -8.10 3.68
CA TYR A 28 -14.90 -7.45 4.59
C TYR A 28 -13.66 -6.92 3.86
N ILE A 29 -13.05 -7.73 2.99
CA ILE A 29 -11.87 -7.33 2.22
C ILE A 29 -12.23 -6.24 1.19
N ASN A 30 -13.38 -6.30 0.53
CA ASN A 30 -13.81 -5.22 -0.39
C ASN A 30 -13.94 -3.87 0.32
N ILE A 31 -14.54 -3.85 1.52
CA ILE A 31 -14.64 -2.63 2.34
C ILE A 31 -13.23 -2.12 2.67
N ARG A 32 -12.35 -3.01 3.13
CA ARG A 32 -10.96 -2.65 3.45
C ARG A 32 -10.17 -2.20 2.22
N ASN A 33 -10.44 -2.78 1.06
CA ASN A 33 -9.84 -2.39 -0.21
C ASN A 33 -10.31 -0.99 -0.64
N GLY A 34 -11.55 -0.60 -0.33
CA GLY A 34 -12.02 0.78 -0.46
C GLY A 34 -11.18 1.75 0.39
N TYR A 35 -11.11 1.51 1.70
CA TYR A 35 -10.28 2.32 2.61
C TYR A 35 -8.80 2.36 2.20
N ALA A 36 -8.26 1.23 1.71
CA ALA A 36 -6.89 1.17 1.21
C ALA A 36 -6.69 2.11 0.02
N ARG A 37 -7.62 2.14 -0.94
CA ARG A 37 -7.58 3.03 -2.11
C ARG A 37 -7.75 4.49 -1.71
N ASP A 38 -8.63 4.79 -0.76
CA ASP A 38 -8.81 6.14 -0.22
C ASP A 38 -7.53 6.64 0.47
N ALA A 39 -6.76 5.73 1.07
CA ALA A 39 -5.44 5.99 1.64
C ALA A 39 -4.29 5.95 0.60
N GLY A 40 -4.58 5.77 -0.69
CA GLY A 40 -3.59 5.73 -1.77
C GLY A 40 -2.87 4.39 -1.97
N TYR A 41 -3.34 3.31 -1.34
CA TYR A 41 -2.79 1.96 -1.52
C TYR A 41 -3.57 1.19 -2.60
N TYR A 42 -2.94 0.97 -3.75
CA TYR A 42 -3.53 0.24 -4.87
C TYR A 42 -2.99 -1.19 -4.96
N VAL A 43 -3.72 -2.13 -4.37
CA VAL A 43 -3.41 -3.57 -4.51
C VAL A 43 -3.49 -3.99 -5.97
N THR A 44 -2.57 -4.86 -6.40
CA THR A 44 -2.45 -5.28 -7.80
C THR A 44 -3.78 -5.77 -8.37
N GLY A 45 -4.00 -5.50 -9.67
CA GLY A 45 -5.27 -5.78 -10.33
C GLY A 45 -5.72 -7.25 -10.27
N PHE A 46 -4.78 -8.20 -10.24
CA PHE A 46 -5.09 -9.62 -10.09
C PHE A 46 -5.81 -9.92 -8.77
N PHE A 47 -5.23 -9.52 -7.63
CA PHE A 47 -5.85 -9.75 -6.31
C PHE A 47 -7.06 -8.84 -6.08
N GLY A 48 -7.00 -7.58 -6.54
CA GLY A 48 -8.11 -6.64 -6.45
C GLY A 48 -9.38 -7.13 -7.17
N ASN A 49 -9.24 -7.53 -8.43
CA ASN A 49 -10.35 -8.10 -9.20
C ASN A 49 -10.74 -9.49 -8.70
N GLY A 50 -9.77 -10.27 -8.20
CA GLY A 50 -10.00 -11.60 -7.65
C GLY A 50 -10.97 -11.63 -6.47
N ILE A 51 -11.05 -10.55 -5.67
CA ILE A 51 -12.01 -10.45 -4.55
C ILE A 51 -13.45 -10.36 -5.06
N TRP A 52 -13.71 -9.61 -6.14
CA TRP A 52 -15.04 -9.53 -6.74
C TRP A 52 -15.48 -10.88 -7.32
N VAL A 53 -14.54 -11.59 -7.95
CA VAL A 53 -14.79 -12.96 -8.43
C VAL A 53 -15.07 -13.90 -7.26
N LEU A 54 -14.32 -13.79 -6.14
CA LEU A 54 -14.54 -14.60 -4.93
C LEU A 54 -15.91 -14.33 -4.29
N LEU A 55 -16.35 -13.07 -4.26
CA LEU A 55 -17.68 -12.67 -3.78
C LEU A 55 -18.78 -13.35 -4.61
N LEU A 56 -18.67 -13.27 -5.94
CA LEU A 56 -19.65 -13.89 -6.84
C LEU A 56 -19.60 -15.44 -6.75
N SER A 57 -18.40 -16.03 -6.74
CA SER A 57 -18.25 -17.49 -6.71
C SER A 57 -18.73 -18.10 -5.40
N SER A 58 -18.53 -17.41 -4.27
CA SER A 58 -19.04 -17.86 -2.97
C SER A 58 -20.56 -17.78 -2.88
N PHE A 59 -21.18 -16.74 -3.46
CA PHE A 59 -22.64 -16.65 -3.56
C PHE A 59 -23.23 -17.77 -4.44
N ILE A 60 -22.65 -18.01 -5.62
CA ILE A 60 -23.07 -19.12 -6.51
C ILE A 60 -22.90 -20.46 -5.81
N SER A 61 -21.78 -20.68 -5.12
CA SER A 61 -21.53 -21.92 -4.36
C SER A 61 -22.54 -22.13 -3.23
N ALA A 62 -22.95 -21.08 -2.53
CA ALA A 62 -23.98 -21.19 -1.49
C ALA A 62 -25.31 -21.66 -2.09
N ILE A 63 -25.75 -21.09 -3.22
CA ILE A 63 -26.96 -21.53 -3.93
C ILE A 63 -26.81 -22.98 -4.38
N TYR A 64 -25.65 -23.36 -4.93
CA TYR A 64 -25.36 -24.73 -5.34
C TYR A 64 -25.54 -25.73 -4.18
N PHE A 65 -25.00 -25.44 -2.99
CA PHE A 65 -25.15 -26.33 -1.83
C PHE A 65 -26.59 -26.40 -1.31
N LEU A 66 -27.33 -25.30 -1.34
CA LEU A 66 -28.77 -25.29 -1.00
C LEU A 66 -29.58 -26.19 -1.95
N VAL A 67 -29.26 -26.17 -3.25
CA VAL A 67 -29.95 -27.02 -4.24
C VAL A 67 -29.57 -28.49 -4.08
N ILE A 68 -28.27 -28.79 -3.98
CA ILE A 68 -27.77 -30.17 -3.91
C ILE A 68 -28.23 -30.89 -2.64
N GLN A 69 -28.46 -30.17 -1.53
CA GLN A 69 -28.98 -30.74 -0.29
C GLN A 69 -30.36 -31.40 -0.46
N HIS A 70 -31.15 -30.97 -1.46
CA HIS A 70 -32.48 -31.52 -1.75
C HIS A 70 -32.48 -32.59 -2.86
N ILE A 71 -31.34 -32.82 -3.53
CA ILE A 71 -31.21 -33.82 -4.58
C ILE A 71 -30.91 -35.19 -3.96
N LYS A 72 -31.40 -36.27 -4.58
CA LYS A 72 -31.14 -37.64 -4.14
C LYS A 72 -29.63 -37.89 -4.06
N ASN A 73 -29.17 -38.33 -2.89
CA ASN A 73 -27.77 -38.69 -2.67
C ASN A 73 -27.32 -39.76 -3.67
N ASN A 74 -26.28 -39.44 -4.44
CA ASN A 74 -25.59 -40.37 -5.32
C ASN A 74 -24.08 -40.02 -5.37
N LEU A 75 -23.30 -40.87 -6.03
CA LEU A 75 -21.85 -40.65 -6.16
C LEU A 75 -21.52 -39.29 -6.80
N PHE A 76 -22.33 -38.86 -7.78
CA PHE A 76 -22.12 -37.61 -8.50
C PHE A 76 -22.30 -36.38 -7.61
N THR A 77 -23.37 -36.30 -6.81
CA THR A 77 -23.62 -35.17 -5.88
C THR A 77 -22.52 -35.05 -4.84
N ARG A 78 -22.00 -36.19 -4.37
CA ARG A 78 -20.90 -36.23 -3.39
C ARG A 78 -19.58 -35.74 -4.01
N VAL A 79 -19.20 -36.28 -5.16
CA VAL A 79 -17.93 -35.93 -5.82
C VAL A 79 -17.92 -34.47 -6.26
N SER A 80 -19.00 -33.99 -6.87
CA SER A 80 -19.14 -32.59 -7.28
C SER A 80 -19.08 -31.63 -6.08
N SER A 81 -19.73 -31.96 -4.96
CA SER A 81 -19.64 -31.17 -3.72
C SER A 81 -18.22 -31.05 -3.20
N VAL A 82 -17.47 -32.15 -3.15
CA VAL A 82 -16.06 -32.15 -2.71
C VAL A 82 -15.20 -31.30 -3.65
N ILE A 83 -15.39 -31.40 -4.96
CA ILE A 83 -14.66 -30.61 -5.96
C ILE A 83 -14.90 -29.11 -5.75
N VAL A 84 -16.16 -28.69 -5.59
CA VAL A 84 -16.51 -27.28 -5.36
C VAL A 84 -15.87 -26.77 -4.07
N ILE A 85 -15.89 -27.55 -2.99
CA ILE A 85 -15.23 -27.19 -1.72
C ILE A 85 -13.73 -26.98 -1.93
N VAL A 86 -13.05 -27.93 -2.59
CA VAL A 86 -11.60 -27.86 -2.81
C VAL A 86 -11.22 -26.65 -3.66
N ILE A 87 -11.96 -26.39 -4.75
CA ILE A 87 -11.73 -25.23 -5.62
C ILE A 87 -11.93 -23.93 -4.83
N LEU A 88 -13.02 -23.84 -4.06
CA LEU A 88 -13.32 -22.66 -3.27
C LEU A 88 -12.27 -22.41 -2.19
N LEU A 89 -11.76 -23.45 -1.54
CA LEU A 89 -10.66 -23.34 -0.56
C LEU A 89 -9.39 -22.83 -1.21
N ILE A 90 -8.93 -23.46 -2.29
CA ILE A 90 -7.69 -23.08 -2.96
C ILE A 90 -7.78 -21.64 -3.47
N TYR A 91 -8.86 -21.32 -4.19
CA TYR A 91 -9.05 -19.99 -4.75
C TYR A 91 -9.25 -18.94 -3.64
N GLY A 92 -10.11 -19.21 -2.67
CA GLY A 92 -10.38 -18.32 -1.55
C GLY A 92 -9.14 -18.00 -0.71
N LEU A 93 -8.33 -19.02 -0.37
CA LEU A 93 -7.06 -18.81 0.35
C LEU A 93 -6.05 -18.03 -0.49
N THR A 94 -5.91 -18.35 -1.79
CA THR A 94 -4.97 -17.64 -2.67
C THR A 94 -5.29 -16.15 -2.78
N ILE A 95 -6.57 -15.80 -2.98
CA ILE A 95 -6.99 -14.41 -3.09
C ILE A 95 -6.87 -13.68 -1.75
N THR A 96 -7.32 -14.28 -0.64
CA THR A 96 -7.29 -13.63 0.67
C THR A 96 -5.86 -13.39 1.17
N ILE A 97 -4.99 -14.41 1.11
CA ILE A 97 -3.58 -14.30 1.50
C ILE A 97 -2.85 -13.34 0.57
N GLY A 98 -3.04 -13.47 -0.75
CA GLY A 98 -2.39 -12.62 -1.75
C GLY A 98 -2.76 -11.15 -1.60
N TRP A 99 -4.03 -10.85 -1.34
CA TRP A 99 -4.47 -9.49 -1.06
C TRP A 99 -3.82 -8.94 0.22
N PHE A 100 -3.82 -9.70 1.32
CA PHE A 100 -3.25 -9.23 2.59
C PHE A 100 -1.74 -9.02 2.50
N HIS A 101 -1.04 -9.93 1.82
CA HIS A 101 0.39 -9.78 1.53
C HIS A 101 0.63 -8.51 0.70
N SER A 102 -0.07 -8.35 -0.43
CA SER A 102 0.10 -7.16 -1.28
C SER A 102 -0.22 -5.86 -0.55
N TYR A 103 -1.31 -5.84 0.24
CA TYR A 103 -1.67 -4.68 1.06
C TYR A 103 -0.58 -4.37 2.09
N ASN A 104 -0.06 -5.39 2.78
CA ASN A 104 0.99 -5.19 3.78
C ASN A 104 2.30 -4.73 3.15
N GLU A 105 2.68 -5.22 1.98
CA GLU A 105 3.87 -4.74 1.27
C GLU A 105 3.71 -3.29 0.83
N LEU A 106 2.53 -2.89 0.31
CA LEU A 106 2.23 -1.48 0.03
C LEU A 106 2.27 -0.62 1.28
N LYS A 107 1.75 -1.14 2.40
CA LYS A 107 1.78 -0.47 3.70
C LYS A 107 3.20 -0.39 4.25
N LYS A 108 4.05 -1.41 4.10
CA LYS A 108 5.46 -1.38 4.50
C LYS A 108 6.24 -0.39 3.65
N GLY A 109 6.02 -0.36 2.34
CA GLY A 109 6.52 0.69 1.45
C GLY A 109 5.94 2.08 1.73
N SER A 110 4.99 2.18 2.65
CA SER A 110 4.44 3.43 3.16
C SER A 110 4.91 3.84 4.54
N SER A 111 5.45 2.90 5.30
CA SER A 111 6.41 3.23 6.33
C SER A 111 7.65 3.70 5.58
N PHE A 112 7.98 4.96 5.70
CA PHE A 112 9.25 5.47 5.22
C PHE A 112 10.23 5.31 6.39
N PRO A 113 10.95 4.18 6.51
CA PRO A 113 12.02 4.06 7.50
C PRO A 113 12.99 5.22 7.33
N ASN A 114 13.52 5.70 8.45
CA ASN A 114 14.36 6.89 8.53
C ASN A 114 13.72 8.14 7.93
N THR A 115 12.39 8.26 8.02
CA THR A 115 11.74 9.54 7.76
C THR A 115 10.77 9.95 8.85
N THR A 116 10.65 11.26 8.99
CA THR A 116 9.70 11.90 9.90
C THR A 116 8.73 12.72 9.06
N SER A 117 7.45 12.34 9.06
CA SER A 117 6.41 13.13 8.38
C SER A 117 6.25 14.48 9.09
N ILE A 118 6.27 15.58 8.32
CA ILE A 118 6.13 16.94 8.83
C ILE A 118 4.90 17.63 8.25
N THR A 119 4.39 18.63 8.97
CA THR A 119 3.34 19.54 8.49
C THR A 119 3.94 20.70 7.71
N LEU A 120 3.10 21.49 7.04
CA LEU A 120 3.54 22.72 6.37
C LEU A 120 4.18 23.72 7.33
N GLU A 121 3.64 23.86 8.55
CA GLU A 121 4.19 24.73 9.59
C GLU A 121 5.57 24.25 10.06
N LYS A 122 5.76 22.94 10.15
CA LYS A 122 7.07 22.39 10.52
C LYS A 122 8.07 22.52 9.38
N LEU A 123 7.63 22.42 8.13
CA LEU A 123 8.45 22.72 6.95
C LEU A 123 8.91 24.18 6.99
N GLU A 124 7.99 25.12 7.17
CA GLU A 124 8.27 26.55 7.34
C GLU A 124 9.30 26.78 8.46
N GLN A 125 9.09 26.15 9.62
CA GLN A 125 10.04 26.24 10.74
C GLN A 125 11.44 25.69 10.38
N ILE A 126 11.56 24.56 9.68
CA ILE A 126 12.86 23.99 9.31
C ILE A 126 13.59 24.88 8.31
N ILE A 127 12.85 25.56 7.43
CA ILE A 127 13.42 26.53 6.49
C ILE A 127 13.92 27.77 7.23
N ASP A 128 13.28 28.14 8.34
CA ASP A 128 13.65 29.31 9.15
C ASP A 128 14.72 29.01 10.22
N THR A 129 15.07 27.74 10.47
CA THR A 129 16.07 27.37 11.49
C THR A 129 17.49 27.28 10.93
N GLU A 130 18.47 27.38 11.83
CA GLU A 130 19.87 27.15 11.49
C GLU A 130 20.22 25.64 11.37
N ASP A 131 19.25 24.76 11.62
CA ASP A 131 19.48 23.32 11.67
C ASP A 131 19.69 22.74 10.27
N GLN A 132 20.63 21.81 10.19
CA GLN A 132 20.86 21.08 8.95
C GLN A 132 19.82 19.98 8.79
N SER A 133 19.20 19.88 7.61
CA SER A 133 18.09 18.95 7.39
C SER A 133 18.03 18.46 5.94
N LEU A 134 17.62 17.20 5.78
CA LEU A 134 17.26 16.63 4.48
C LEU A 134 15.74 16.53 4.40
N ILE A 135 15.13 17.15 3.38
CA ILE A 135 13.67 17.19 3.21
C ILE A 135 13.29 16.55 1.89
N TYR A 136 12.35 15.61 1.91
CA TYR A 136 11.70 15.05 0.73
C TYR A 136 10.29 15.62 0.60
N ILE A 137 9.98 16.21 -0.55
CA ILE A 137 8.69 16.81 -0.88
C ILE A 137 8.05 16.00 -2.00
N GLY A 138 6.84 15.47 -1.74
CA GLY A 138 6.15 14.59 -2.67
C GLY A 138 4.64 14.54 -2.45
N ARG A 139 4.00 13.59 -3.14
CA ARG A 139 2.63 13.14 -2.81
C ARG A 139 2.35 11.73 -3.34
N PRO A 140 1.49 10.94 -2.67
CA PRO A 140 1.09 9.61 -3.13
C PRO A 140 0.42 9.61 -4.50
N SER A 141 -0.34 10.65 -4.84
CA SER A 141 -1.10 10.74 -6.11
C SER A 141 -0.27 11.18 -7.33
N CYS A 142 1.06 11.33 -7.19
CA CYS A 142 1.94 11.70 -8.30
C CYS A 142 2.62 10.46 -8.89
N PRO A 143 2.41 10.14 -10.19
CA PRO A 143 3.00 8.96 -10.82
C PRO A 143 4.53 8.91 -10.73
N VAL A 144 5.19 10.07 -10.81
CA VAL A 144 6.65 10.17 -10.71
C VAL A 144 7.12 9.96 -9.25
N CYS A 145 6.40 10.51 -8.27
CA CYS A 145 6.70 10.24 -6.86
C CYS A 145 6.56 8.75 -6.55
N GLU A 146 5.48 8.10 -7.02
CA GLU A 146 5.25 6.67 -6.83
C GLU A 146 6.36 5.82 -7.47
N TYR A 147 6.79 6.17 -8.69
CA TYR A 147 7.87 5.48 -9.39
C TYR A 147 9.22 5.57 -8.65
N ILE A 148 9.55 6.74 -8.10
CA ILE A 148 10.87 6.99 -7.47
C ILE A 148 10.92 6.50 -6.03
N ARG A 149 9.78 6.54 -5.33
CA ARG A 149 9.65 6.19 -3.91
C ARG A 149 10.36 4.89 -3.49
N PRO A 150 10.22 3.73 -4.18
CA PRO A 150 10.90 2.51 -3.73
C PRO A 150 12.42 2.64 -3.75
N TYR A 151 12.99 3.30 -4.76
CA TYR A 151 14.43 3.53 -4.86
C TYR A 151 14.93 4.52 -3.81
N PHE A 152 14.14 5.56 -3.55
CA PHE A 152 14.44 6.56 -2.54
C PHE A 152 14.45 5.95 -1.13
N ILE A 153 13.37 5.24 -0.76
CA ILE A 153 13.25 4.57 0.54
C ILE A 153 14.39 3.57 0.74
N HIS A 154 14.66 2.72 -0.27
CA HIS A 154 15.74 1.74 -0.16
C HIS A 154 17.10 2.41 0.08
N TYR A 155 17.36 3.55 -0.57
CA TYR A 155 18.62 4.27 -0.40
C TYR A 155 18.77 4.87 1.00
N ILE A 156 17.78 5.62 1.49
CA ILE A 156 17.86 6.26 2.81
C ILE A 156 17.85 5.25 3.96
N ASP A 157 17.22 4.08 3.76
CA ASP A 157 17.24 2.97 4.72
C ASP A 157 18.63 2.32 4.77
N THR A 158 19.19 1.99 3.60
CA THR A 158 20.52 1.36 3.48
C THR A 158 21.62 2.23 4.08
N GLU A 159 21.58 3.54 3.83
CA GLU A 159 22.59 4.49 4.30
C GLU A 159 22.29 5.07 5.70
N ASN A 160 21.18 4.67 6.30
CA ASN A 160 20.67 5.18 7.57
C ASN A 160 20.64 6.73 7.61
N ILE A 161 19.98 7.31 6.61
CA ILE A 161 19.84 8.77 6.42
C ILE A 161 18.45 9.18 6.89
N GLU A 162 18.38 10.07 7.88
CA GLU A 162 17.11 10.64 8.34
C GLU A 162 16.62 11.74 7.38
N VAL A 163 15.33 11.68 7.04
CA VAL A 163 14.70 12.64 6.12
C VAL A 163 13.36 13.14 6.66
N PHE A 164 13.12 14.45 6.60
CA PHE A 164 11.77 14.97 6.81
C PHE A 164 10.91 14.81 5.55
N TYR A 165 9.71 14.25 5.68
CA TYR A 165 8.80 14.07 4.55
C TYR A 165 7.62 15.04 4.62
N TYR A 166 7.47 15.88 3.59
CA TYR A 166 6.29 16.72 3.41
C TYR A 166 5.41 16.20 2.27
N ASP A 167 4.16 15.85 2.60
CA ASP A 167 3.14 15.44 1.64
C ASP A 167 2.30 16.64 1.20
N THR A 168 2.52 17.10 -0.03
CA THR A 168 1.81 18.26 -0.59
C THR A 168 0.29 18.06 -0.66
N SER A 169 -0.22 16.82 -0.61
CA SER A 169 -1.67 16.57 -0.63
C SER A 169 -2.41 17.03 0.63
N GLN A 170 -1.68 17.22 1.75
CA GLN A 170 -2.25 17.70 3.01
C GLN A 170 -2.86 19.10 2.88
N ASP A 171 -2.24 19.96 2.06
CA ASP A 171 -2.55 21.40 2.01
C ASP A 171 -2.95 21.90 0.62
N ARG A 172 -2.70 21.12 -0.44
CA ARG A 172 -2.89 21.57 -1.83
C ARG A 172 -4.30 22.08 -2.13
N ASN A 173 -5.33 21.48 -1.52
CA ASN A 173 -6.72 21.85 -1.77
C ASN A 173 -7.29 22.81 -0.72
N SER A 174 -6.82 22.72 0.53
CA SER A 174 -7.32 23.50 1.66
C SER A 174 -6.62 24.87 1.77
N ARG A 175 -5.33 24.93 1.43
CA ARG A 175 -4.45 26.11 1.61
C ARG A 175 -3.48 26.30 0.44
N PRO A 176 -3.99 26.40 -0.82
CA PRO A 176 -3.14 26.45 -2.01
C PRO A 176 -2.19 27.65 -2.05
N GLU A 177 -2.62 28.81 -1.56
CA GLU A 177 -1.79 30.03 -1.55
C GLU A 177 -0.59 29.87 -0.61
N LYS A 178 -0.83 29.42 0.63
CA LYS A 178 0.24 29.20 1.62
C LYS A 178 1.24 28.13 1.16
N ILE A 179 0.77 27.06 0.52
CA ILE A 179 1.66 26.02 -0.01
C ILE A 179 2.56 26.60 -1.12
N ASN A 180 2.00 27.42 -2.02
CA ASN A 180 2.75 27.98 -3.14
C ASN A 180 3.76 29.03 -2.66
N GLU A 181 3.42 29.80 -1.64
CA GLU A 181 4.32 30.76 -1.00
C GLU A 181 5.54 30.06 -0.39
N ILE A 182 5.31 29.06 0.47
CA ILE A 182 6.40 28.33 1.14
C ILE A 182 7.23 27.53 0.13
N LEU A 183 6.60 26.77 -0.78
CA LEU A 183 7.36 26.02 -1.78
C LEU A 183 8.10 26.94 -2.76
N GLY A 184 7.53 28.11 -3.06
CA GLY A 184 8.16 29.14 -3.87
C GLY A 184 9.39 29.75 -3.19
N SER A 185 9.37 29.98 -1.87
CA SER A 185 10.50 30.57 -1.15
C SER A 185 11.76 29.69 -1.16
N ILE A 186 11.58 28.37 -1.27
CA ILE A 186 12.66 27.38 -1.40
C ILE A 186 12.84 26.84 -2.84
N ASN A 187 12.26 27.51 -3.83
CA ASN A 187 12.42 27.21 -5.26
C ASN A 187 11.99 25.78 -5.67
N VAL A 188 10.93 25.26 -5.03
CA VAL A 188 10.33 23.96 -5.36
C VAL A 188 9.27 24.15 -6.44
N GLU A 189 9.67 24.03 -7.70
CA GLU A 189 8.75 24.18 -8.85
C GLU A 189 8.00 22.88 -9.19
N SER A 190 8.55 21.73 -8.83
CA SER A 190 7.97 20.43 -9.15
C SER A 190 8.33 19.36 -8.12
N ILE A 191 7.46 18.34 -8.03
CA ILE A 191 7.65 17.16 -7.18
C ILE A 191 7.81 15.90 -8.05
N PRO A 192 8.52 14.86 -7.59
CA PRO A 192 9.27 14.76 -6.33
C PRO A 192 10.53 15.62 -6.32
N MET A 193 10.87 16.15 -5.14
CA MET A 193 12.11 16.88 -4.91
C MET A 193 12.68 16.56 -3.53
N THR A 194 13.99 16.44 -3.44
CA THR A 194 14.72 16.34 -2.17
C THR A 194 15.63 17.54 -2.01
N LEU A 195 15.65 18.16 -0.83
CA LEU A 195 16.39 19.37 -0.51
C LEU A 195 17.34 19.14 0.65
N CYS A 196 18.59 19.55 0.47
CA CYS A 196 19.55 19.72 1.56
C CYS A 196 19.47 21.17 2.04
N ILE A 197 19.06 21.36 3.29
CA ILE A 197 19.00 22.67 3.95
C ILE A 197 20.14 22.77 4.95
N GLU A 198 20.86 23.88 4.91
CA GLU A 198 21.87 24.26 5.90
C GLU A 198 21.69 25.76 6.19
N ASN A 199 21.57 26.12 7.47
CA ASN A 199 21.40 27.51 7.91
C ASN A 199 20.26 28.25 7.19
N GLY A 200 19.08 27.63 7.13
CA GLY A 200 17.90 28.16 6.44
C GLY A 200 18.03 28.32 4.92
N THR A 201 19.09 27.80 4.32
CA THR A 201 19.36 27.93 2.88
C THR A 201 19.37 26.56 2.21
N VAL A 202 18.73 26.46 1.05
CA VAL A 202 18.83 25.27 0.19
C VAL A 202 20.21 25.24 -0.45
N ILE A 203 21.09 24.37 0.04
CA ILE A 203 22.44 24.20 -0.52
C ILE A 203 22.44 23.25 -1.72
N ARG A 204 21.53 22.28 -1.76
CA ARG A 204 21.36 21.34 -2.88
C ARG A 204 19.90 20.92 -3.03
N ALA A 205 19.51 20.68 -4.27
CA ALA A 205 18.18 20.18 -4.62
C ALA A 205 18.30 19.07 -5.67
N PHE A 206 17.53 18.01 -5.51
CA PHE A 206 17.48 16.86 -6.41
C PHE A 206 16.04 16.65 -6.86
N SER A 207 15.79 16.51 -8.16
CA SER A 207 14.44 16.37 -8.69
C SER A 207 14.38 15.44 -9.90
N GLY A 208 13.16 15.06 -10.28
CA GLY A 208 12.91 14.26 -11.47
C GLY A 208 13.39 12.81 -11.36
N LYS A 209 13.38 12.07 -12.48
CA LYS A 209 13.62 10.61 -12.50
C LYS A 209 14.99 10.17 -11.99
N ASN A 210 16.00 11.03 -12.10
CA ASN A 210 17.38 10.74 -11.69
C ASN A 210 17.68 11.22 -10.27
N MET A 211 16.69 11.72 -9.52
CA MET A 211 16.85 12.26 -8.16
C MET A 211 17.71 11.37 -7.27
N VAL A 212 17.40 10.05 -7.20
CA VAL A 212 18.13 9.10 -6.34
C VAL A 212 19.57 8.87 -6.81
N ALA A 213 19.82 8.86 -8.12
CA ALA A 213 21.16 8.70 -8.66
C ALA A 213 22.03 9.92 -8.35
N ASN A 214 21.47 11.13 -8.54
CA ASN A 214 22.17 12.37 -8.23
C ASN A 214 22.42 12.54 -6.73
N MET A 215 21.48 12.09 -5.88
CA MET A 215 21.67 12.06 -4.44
C MET A 215 22.84 11.15 -4.04
N LYS A 216 22.94 9.96 -4.62
CA LYS A 216 24.05 9.03 -4.38
C LYS A 216 25.38 9.65 -4.73
N GLU A 217 25.48 10.20 -5.94
CA GLU A 217 26.69 10.86 -6.42
C GLU A 217 27.11 12.02 -5.50
N TYR A 218 26.14 12.83 -5.03
CA TYR A 218 26.44 13.91 -4.09
C TYR A 218 26.91 13.40 -2.73
N PHE A 219 26.23 12.41 -2.14
CA PHE A 219 26.59 11.90 -0.81
C PHE A 219 27.85 11.01 -0.80
N GLU A 220 28.35 10.62 -1.96
CA GLU A 220 29.69 10.02 -2.12
C GLU A 220 30.80 11.08 -2.22
N SER A 221 30.47 12.35 -2.48
CA SER A 221 31.43 13.45 -2.52
C SER A 221 31.85 13.92 -1.11
N GLU A 222 33.00 14.60 -1.00
CA GLU A 222 33.47 15.16 0.28
C GLU A 222 32.45 16.11 0.91
N GLU A 223 31.81 16.95 0.10
CA GLU A 223 30.79 17.92 0.53
C GLU A 223 29.55 17.20 1.08
N GLY A 224 29.04 16.20 0.37
CA GLY A 224 27.88 15.43 0.80
C GLY A 224 28.16 14.58 2.05
N LEU A 225 29.37 14.03 2.20
CA LEU A 225 29.77 13.32 3.40
C LEU A 225 29.85 14.24 4.63
N GLN A 226 30.34 15.48 4.46
CA GLN A 226 30.33 16.48 5.52
C GLN A 226 28.91 16.86 5.93
N PHE A 227 28.02 17.03 4.95
CA PHE A 227 26.61 17.25 5.20
C PHE A 227 26.02 16.08 6.01
N LEU A 228 26.13 14.83 5.56
CA LEU A 228 25.55 13.69 6.29
C LEU A 228 26.08 13.52 7.71
N LYS A 229 27.33 13.89 8.00
CA LYS A 229 27.87 13.85 9.38
C LYS A 229 27.14 14.81 10.31
N LYS A 230 26.94 16.06 9.88
CA LYS A 230 26.26 17.09 10.68
C LYS A 230 24.77 16.80 10.95
N ILE A 231 24.12 15.98 10.14
CA ILE A 231 22.73 15.51 10.41
C ILE A 231 22.69 14.44 11.50
N LYS A 232 23.78 13.69 11.68
CA LYS A 232 23.85 12.56 12.63
C LYS A 232 24.35 12.97 14.03
N ASP A 233 24.88 14.18 14.18
CA ASP A 233 25.39 14.76 15.43
C ASP A 233 24.28 15.51 16.18
#